data_AF-A0AAV0VA47-F1
#
_entry.id   AF-A0AAV0VA47-F1
#
_cell.length_a   1.000
_cell.length_b   1.000
_cell.length_c   1.000
_cell.angle_alpha   90.00
_cell.angle_beta   90.00
_cell.angle_gamma   90.00
#
_symmetry.space_group_name_H-M   'P 1'
#
loop_
_entity.id
_entity.type
_entity.pdbx_description
1 polymer ?
#
loop_
_entity_poly.entity_id
_entity_poly.type
_entity_poly.pdbx_seq_one_letter_code
_entity_poly.pdbx_strand_id
1 'polypeptide(L)'
;MGPQDSSDGSRHTGGRDLQHPSTAESGAPSCSKRVDTPATGRGSSSLILNRHGDSRYAPLESVDHREHPPKDVVEEERPPPDDSAHHLDPYEMDRAIDELRDDLKHERDRRYALTDTVRKNRKDHEADRARDRADYATAQLQVERDVRSLFGELATARGEISRLSSEVSYLRDQTDRLERERKNLMDVLERGGYLHRKKKARTDSTA
;
A
#
# COMPACT_ATOMS: atom_id res chain seq x y z
N MET A 1 -20.98 -13.48 54.70
CA MET A 1 -20.22 -14.63 54.17
C MET A 1 -21.00 -15.18 52.98
N GLY A 2 -20.43 -15.14 51.77
CA GLY A 2 -21.02 -15.75 50.57
C GLY A 2 -20.75 -17.27 50.51
N PRO A 3 -20.78 -17.94 49.34
CA PRO A 3 -21.28 -17.57 47.99
C PRO A 3 -22.11 -18.71 47.31
N GLN A 4 -22.55 -18.52 46.06
CA GLN A 4 -22.59 -19.47 44.90
C GLN A 4 -23.67 -19.02 43.88
N ASP A 5 -23.30 -18.66 42.64
CA ASP A 5 -23.17 -19.53 41.44
C ASP A 5 -24.47 -20.29 41.14
N SER A 6 -25.05 -20.38 39.95
CA SER A 6 -24.69 -20.06 38.56
C SER A 6 -25.96 -20.30 37.73
N SER A 7 -26.21 -19.60 36.62
CA SER A 7 -26.97 -20.18 35.49
C SER A 7 -26.85 -19.32 34.26
N ASP A 8 -26.19 -19.93 33.29
CA ASP A 8 -26.11 -19.59 31.87
C ASP A 8 -27.48 -19.69 31.17
N GLY A 9 -27.65 -18.97 30.07
CA GLY A 9 -28.86 -18.98 29.22
C GLY A 9 -28.89 -17.73 28.31
N SER A 10 -28.07 -17.65 27.27
CA SER A 10 -28.20 -18.29 25.95
C SER A 10 -29.43 -17.83 25.13
N ARG A 11 -29.11 -17.16 24.00
CA ARG A 11 -29.88 -16.98 22.74
C ARG A 11 -30.95 -15.88 22.69
N HIS A 12 -30.66 -14.84 21.90
CA HIS A 12 -31.24 -14.70 20.56
C HIS A 12 -30.66 -13.49 19.80
N THR A 13 -29.99 -13.75 18.69
CA THR A 13 -29.69 -12.79 17.62
C THR A 13 -30.96 -12.54 16.80
N GLY A 14 -31.65 -11.44 17.09
CA GLY A 14 -32.74 -10.92 16.26
C GLY A 14 -32.19 -9.97 15.18
N GLY A 15 -32.49 -10.28 13.92
CA GLY A 15 -31.96 -9.62 12.74
C GLY A 15 -32.21 -8.11 12.70
N ARG A 16 -31.21 -7.39 12.19
CA ARG A 16 -31.35 -5.99 11.78
C ARG A 16 -31.54 -5.97 10.27
N ASP A 17 -32.77 -5.71 9.86
CA ASP A 17 -33.12 -5.27 8.52
C ASP A 17 -32.43 -3.93 8.24
N LEU A 18 -31.48 -3.94 7.31
CA LEU A 18 -30.94 -2.73 6.70
C LEU A 18 -31.91 -2.29 5.60
N GLN A 19 -32.86 -1.43 5.98
CA GLN A 19 -33.62 -0.64 5.03
C GLN A 19 -32.67 0.38 4.38
N HIS A 20 -32.35 0.15 3.11
CA HIS A 20 -31.75 1.14 2.22
C HIS A 20 -32.82 2.18 1.84
N PRO A 21 -32.60 3.49 2.03
CA PRO A 21 -33.31 4.49 1.26
C PRO A 21 -32.65 4.64 -0.12
N SER A 22 -33.39 4.28 -1.17
CA SER A 22 -33.11 4.68 -2.54
C SER A 22 -33.45 6.16 -2.70
N THR A 23 -32.42 7.00 -2.86
CA THR A 23 -32.59 8.38 -3.31
C THR A 23 -32.22 8.46 -4.78
N ALA A 24 -33.24 8.61 -5.61
CA ALA A 24 -33.13 9.05 -6.98
C ALA A 24 -32.81 10.55 -6.99
N GLU A 25 -31.70 10.94 -7.63
CA GLU A 25 -31.65 12.21 -8.35
C GLU A 25 -30.58 12.15 -9.45
N SER A 26 -31.09 11.84 -10.64
CA SER A 26 -30.40 11.99 -11.92
C SER A 26 -30.30 13.49 -12.23
N GLY A 27 -29.22 14.13 -11.77
CA GLY A 27 -28.83 15.48 -12.17
C GLY A 27 -27.63 15.42 -13.12
N ALA A 28 -27.88 15.65 -14.41
CA ALA A 28 -26.84 15.78 -15.43
C ALA A 28 -26.03 17.08 -15.23
N PRO A 29 -24.68 17.05 -15.29
CA PRO A 29 -23.89 18.25 -15.52
C PRO A 29 -23.58 18.40 -17.01
N SER A 30 -24.26 19.38 -17.58
CA SER A 30 -23.99 20.07 -18.84
C SER A 30 -22.49 20.18 -19.21
N CYS A 31 -22.19 19.82 -20.45
CA CYS A 31 -20.94 20.11 -21.15
C CYS A 31 -20.58 21.61 -21.12
N SER A 32 -19.33 21.94 -20.81
CA SER A 32 -18.71 23.16 -21.34
C SER A 32 -17.20 23.04 -21.52
N LYS A 33 -16.83 23.07 -22.81
CA LYS A 33 -15.72 23.81 -23.43
C LYS A 33 -14.27 23.35 -23.23
N ARG A 34 -13.70 22.92 -24.37
CA ARG A 34 -12.29 22.69 -24.69
C ARG A 34 -11.38 23.85 -24.26
N VAL A 35 -10.23 23.47 -23.71
CA VAL A 35 -8.97 24.20 -23.88
C VAL A 35 -7.93 23.18 -24.31
N ASP A 36 -7.60 23.18 -25.60
CA ASP A 36 -6.45 22.47 -26.15
C ASP A 36 -5.19 23.24 -25.76
N THR A 37 -4.31 22.62 -24.96
CA THR A 37 -2.97 23.14 -24.68
C THR A 37 -1.95 22.13 -25.20
N PRO A 38 -1.13 22.46 -26.22
CA PRO A 38 -0.05 21.59 -26.65
C PRO A 38 1.24 21.98 -25.91
N ALA A 39 1.77 21.07 -25.08
CA ALA A 39 3.11 21.22 -24.52
C ALA A 39 3.80 19.87 -24.33
N THR A 40 4.50 19.50 -25.39
CA THR A 40 5.77 18.77 -25.48
C THR A 40 6.58 18.67 -24.17
N GLY A 41 7.05 17.46 -23.84
CA GLY A 41 8.15 17.22 -22.90
C GLY A 41 7.93 15.98 -22.03
N ARG A 42 8.09 14.76 -22.55
CA ARG A 42 9.36 13.99 -22.54
C ARG A 42 9.92 13.79 -21.11
N GLY A 43 9.60 12.64 -20.50
CA GLY A 43 10.36 12.16 -19.35
C GLY A 43 9.67 11.09 -18.49
N SER A 44 9.98 9.83 -18.79
CA SER A 44 10.26 8.79 -17.79
C SER A 44 9.10 8.07 -17.06
N SER A 45 8.87 6.85 -17.55
CA SER A 45 8.98 5.61 -16.76
C SER A 45 7.92 5.33 -15.68
N SER A 46 6.85 4.65 -16.10
CA SER A 46 6.28 3.57 -15.29
C SER A 46 5.88 2.42 -16.21
N LEU A 47 6.77 1.42 -16.26
CA LEU A 47 6.51 0.09 -16.80
C LEU A 47 5.40 -0.57 -15.98
N ILE A 48 4.15 -0.31 -16.34
CA ILE A 48 3.03 -1.15 -15.93
C ILE A 48 3.02 -2.33 -16.90
N LEU A 49 3.80 -3.34 -16.54
CA LEU A 49 3.80 -4.65 -17.17
C LEU A 49 2.53 -5.39 -16.69
N ASN A 50 1.38 -4.98 -17.23
CA ASN A 50 0.16 -5.78 -17.16
C ASN A 50 0.39 -7.05 -17.98
N ARG A 51 0.90 -8.09 -17.31
CA ARG A 51 0.88 -9.46 -17.80
C ARG A 51 -0.56 -9.94 -17.83
N HIS A 52 -1.29 -9.52 -18.85
CA HIS A 52 -2.40 -10.32 -19.37
C HIS A 52 -1.75 -11.59 -19.94
N GLY A 53 -1.70 -12.63 -19.11
CA GLY A 53 -1.37 -13.98 -19.53
C GLY A 53 -2.52 -14.55 -20.36
N ASP A 54 -2.71 -14.00 -21.56
CA ASP A 54 -3.42 -14.67 -22.65
C ASP A 54 -2.54 -15.83 -23.08
N SER A 55 -2.65 -16.90 -22.30
CA SER A 55 -2.15 -18.23 -22.58
C SER A 55 -2.87 -18.76 -23.82
N ARG A 56 -2.45 -18.27 -24.99
CA ARG A 56 -2.70 -18.88 -26.30
C ARG A 56 -1.87 -20.16 -26.40
N TYR A 57 -2.22 -21.17 -25.60
CA TYR A 57 -1.94 -22.54 -25.98
C TYR A 57 -3.06 -22.99 -26.92
N ALA A 58 -2.89 -22.65 -28.19
CA ALA A 58 -3.47 -23.47 -29.24
C ALA A 58 -2.76 -24.83 -29.19
N PRO A 59 -3.48 -25.97 -29.11
CA PRO A 59 -2.87 -27.28 -29.35
C PRO A 59 -2.39 -27.27 -30.81
N LEU A 60 -1.08 -27.09 -30.98
CA LEU A 60 -0.43 -27.23 -32.26
C LEU A 60 -0.33 -28.73 -32.56
N GLU A 61 -0.66 -29.08 -33.80
CA GLU A 61 -0.40 -30.36 -34.45
C GLU A 61 -1.22 -31.56 -33.97
N SER A 62 -2.39 -31.72 -34.60
CA SER A 62 -2.82 -33.04 -35.05
C SER A 62 -1.74 -33.63 -35.95
N VAL A 63 -0.96 -34.56 -35.42
CA VAL A 63 -0.10 -35.42 -36.23
C VAL A 63 -1.01 -36.33 -37.04
N ASP A 64 -1.22 -35.94 -38.30
CA ASP A 64 -1.77 -36.81 -39.33
C ASP A 64 -0.81 -37.99 -39.48
N HIS A 65 -1.16 -39.13 -38.88
CA HIS A 65 -0.46 -40.38 -39.10
C HIS A 65 -0.78 -40.85 -40.51
N ARG A 66 0.00 -40.32 -41.45
CA ARG A 66 0.04 -40.71 -42.84
C ARG A 66 0.14 -42.23 -42.90
N GLU A 67 -0.96 -42.82 -43.36
CA GLU A 67 -1.12 -44.23 -43.67
C GLU A 67 0.05 -44.67 -44.58
N HIS A 68 0.98 -45.43 -44.01
CA HIS A 68 1.88 -46.25 -44.81
C HIS A 68 1.10 -47.51 -45.20
N PRO A 69 0.85 -47.77 -46.50
CA PRO A 69 0.37 -49.08 -46.89
C PRO A 69 1.46 -50.10 -46.54
N PRO A 70 1.13 -51.19 -45.83
CA PRO A 70 2.09 -52.23 -45.52
C PRO A 70 2.59 -52.82 -46.85
N LYS A 71 3.92 -52.88 -47.00
CA LYS A 71 4.55 -53.69 -48.05
C LYS A 71 4.16 -55.14 -47.80
N ASP A 72 3.68 -55.82 -48.85
CA ASP A 72 3.56 -57.27 -48.93
C ASP A 72 4.91 -57.92 -48.60
N VAL A 73 5.15 -58.11 -47.32
CA VAL A 73 6.10 -59.06 -46.79
C VAL A 73 5.27 -60.31 -46.58
N VAL A 74 5.64 -61.37 -47.29
CA VAL A 74 5.12 -62.72 -47.11
C VAL A 74 5.11 -63.04 -45.61
N GLU A 75 3.93 -62.89 -45.01
CA GLU A 75 3.63 -63.37 -43.66
C GLU A 75 3.72 -64.89 -43.74
N GLU A 76 4.89 -65.40 -43.37
CA GLU A 76 4.98 -66.74 -42.81
C GLU A 76 4.09 -66.71 -41.57
N GLU A 77 2.86 -67.23 -41.73
CA GLU A 77 1.80 -67.37 -40.75
C GLU A 77 2.38 -68.00 -39.48
N ARG A 78 2.94 -67.15 -38.61
CA ARG A 78 3.36 -67.57 -37.29
C ARG A 78 2.06 -67.83 -36.54
N PRO A 79 1.91 -69.02 -35.95
CA PRO A 79 0.75 -69.32 -35.13
C PRO A 79 0.59 -68.20 -34.10
N PRO A 80 -0.65 -67.78 -33.80
CA PRO A 80 -0.89 -66.77 -32.78
C PRO A 80 -0.08 -67.17 -31.54
N PRO A 81 0.64 -66.22 -30.90
CA PRO A 81 1.32 -66.54 -29.66
C PRO A 81 0.26 -67.18 -28.77
N ASP A 82 0.51 -68.44 -28.37
CA ASP A 82 -0.42 -69.21 -27.57
C ASP A 82 -0.93 -68.27 -26.47
N ASP A 83 -2.23 -67.99 -26.49
CA ASP A 83 -3.01 -67.37 -25.41
C ASP A 83 -3.04 -68.35 -24.22
N SER A 84 -1.88 -68.90 -23.88
CA SER A 84 -1.53 -69.59 -22.66
C SER A 84 -1.73 -68.56 -21.57
N ALA A 85 -2.99 -68.49 -21.15
CA ALA A 85 -3.48 -67.74 -20.04
C ALA A 85 -2.42 -67.79 -18.95
N HIS A 86 -1.81 -66.63 -18.69
CA HIS A 86 -1.07 -66.38 -17.46
C HIS A 86 -2.08 -66.45 -16.31
N HIS A 87 -2.55 -67.67 -16.05
CA HIS A 87 -3.38 -68.00 -14.93
C HIS A 87 -2.41 -67.94 -13.75
N LEU A 88 -2.26 -66.74 -13.21
CA LEU A 88 -1.55 -66.53 -11.96
C LEU A 88 -2.08 -67.57 -10.97
N ASP A 89 -1.16 -68.27 -10.34
CA ASP A 89 -1.47 -69.24 -9.31
C ASP A 89 -2.34 -68.52 -8.26
N PRO A 90 -3.48 -69.10 -7.79
CA PRO A 90 -4.31 -68.48 -6.77
C PRO A 90 -3.54 -67.89 -5.58
N TYR A 91 -2.43 -68.52 -5.18
CA TYR A 91 -1.55 -68.01 -4.14
C TYR A 91 -0.80 -66.71 -4.51
N GLU A 92 -0.46 -66.51 -5.78
CA GLU A 92 0.14 -65.27 -6.28
C GLU A 92 -0.88 -64.14 -6.34
N MET A 93 -2.13 -64.45 -6.70
CA MET A 93 -3.23 -63.47 -6.67
C MET A 93 -3.51 -62.99 -5.25
N ASP A 94 -3.60 -63.90 -4.28
CA ASP A 94 -3.83 -63.54 -2.88
C ASP A 94 -2.70 -62.65 -2.34
N ARG A 95 -1.45 -62.98 -2.67
CA ARG A 95 -0.28 -62.15 -2.31
C ARG A 95 -0.36 -60.74 -2.90
N ALA A 96 -0.70 -60.63 -4.18
CA ALA A 96 -0.85 -59.33 -4.85
C ALA A 96 -2.01 -58.52 -4.25
N ILE A 97 -3.09 -59.17 -3.86
CA ILE A 97 -4.22 -58.51 -3.18
C ILE A 97 -3.78 -57.94 -1.83
N ASP A 98 -3.02 -58.69 -1.03
CA ASP A 98 -2.55 -58.21 0.28
C ASP A 98 -1.53 -57.07 0.14
N GLU A 99 -0.62 -57.13 -0.82
CA GLU A 99 0.31 -56.03 -1.13
C GLU A 99 -0.45 -54.75 -1.51
N LEU A 100 -1.44 -54.86 -2.41
CA LEU A 100 -2.29 -53.71 -2.80
C LEU A 100 -3.07 -53.13 -1.62
N ARG A 101 -3.49 -53.97 -0.66
CA ARG A 101 -4.18 -53.51 0.57
C ARG A 101 -3.24 -52.71 1.45
N ASP A 102 -2.01 -53.17 1.63
CA ASP A 102 -1.00 -52.46 2.41
C ASP A 102 -0.58 -51.15 1.74
N ASP A 103 -0.39 -51.15 0.42
CA ASP A 103 -0.11 -49.94 -0.36
C ASP A 103 -1.23 -48.91 -0.24
N LEU A 104 -2.49 -49.34 -0.35
CA LEU A 104 -3.64 -48.45 -0.22
C LEU A 104 -3.76 -47.87 1.19
N LYS A 105 -3.45 -48.66 2.23
CA LYS A 105 -3.40 -48.18 3.61
C LYS A 105 -2.30 -47.14 3.79
N HIS A 106 -1.10 -47.41 3.29
CA HIS A 106 0.04 -46.49 3.37
C HIS A 106 -0.24 -45.17 2.62
N GLU A 107 -0.82 -45.25 1.42
CA GLU A 107 -1.21 -44.07 0.65
C GLU A 107 -2.30 -43.27 1.37
N ARG A 108 -3.25 -43.93 2.04
CA ARG A 108 -4.25 -43.26 2.86
C ARG A 108 -3.60 -42.51 4.03
N ASP A 109 -2.65 -43.12 4.72
CA ASP A 109 -1.94 -42.51 5.84
C ASP A 109 -1.08 -41.32 5.36
N ARG A 110 -0.42 -41.44 4.20
CA ARG A 110 0.27 -40.32 3.54
C ARG A 110 -0.66 -39.16 3.21
N ARG A 111 -1.86 -39.43 2.69
CA ARG A 111 -2.86 -38.40 2.38
C ARG A 111 -3.33 -37.67 3.63
N TYR A 112 -3.52 -38.37 4.75
CA TYR A 112 -3.86 -37.72 6.02
C TYR A 112 -2.74 -36.83 6.52
N ALA A 113 -1.49 -37.32 6.51
CA ALA A 113 -0.32 -36.52 6.90
C ALA A 113 -0.16 -35.25 6.03
N LEU A 114 -0.38 -35.38 4.72
CA LEU A 114 -0.36 -34.25 3.80
C LEU A 114 -1.49 -33.26 4.10
N THR A 115 -2.71 -33.75 4.33
CA THR A 115 -3.87 -32.91 4.66
C THR A 115 -3.62 -32.11 5.94
N ASP A 116 -3.03 -32.74 6.96
CA ASP A 116 -2.67 -32.06 8.20
C ASP A 116 -1.58 -30.99 7.99
N THR A 117 -0.58 -31.30 7.16
CA THR A 117 0.48 -30.34 6.80
C THR A 117 -0.10 -29.12 6.06
N VAL A 118 -0.97 -29.35 5.07
CA VAL A 118 -1.66 -28.27 4.33
C VAL A 118 -2.52 -27.43 5.27
N ARG A 119 -3.26 -28.08 6.18
CA ARG A 119 -4.07 -27.41 7.19
C ARG A 119 -3.22 -26.55 8.12
N LYS A 120 -2.07 -27.04 8.57
CA LYS A 120 -1.12 -26.30 9.40
C LYS A 120 -0.57 -25.08 8.64
N ASN A 121 -0.02 -25.29 7.45
CA ASN A 121 0.54 -24.21 6.63
C ASN A 121 -0.49 -23.11 6.34
N ARG A 122 -1.75 -23.48 6.08
CA ARG A 122 -2.82 -22.50 5.90
C ARG A 122 -3.05 -21.64 7.15
N LYS A 123 -3.01 -22.23 8.34
CA LYS A 123 -3.15 -21.49 9.60
C LYS A 123 -1.97 -20.57 9.85
N ASP A 124 -0.76 -21.06 9.63
CA ASP A 124 0.46 -20.28 9.83
C ASP A 124 0.47 -19.06 8.88
N HIS A 125 0.13 -19.26 7.60
CA HIS A 125 -0.01 -18.17 6.64
C HIS A 125 -1.11 -17.16 7.02
N GLU A 126 -2.24 -17.61 7.54
CA GLU A 126 -3.29 -16.68 7.97
C GLU A 126 -2.88 -15.90 9.23
N ALA A 127 -2.12 -16.52 10.13
CA ALA A 127 -1.55 -15.85 11.30
C ALA A 127 -0.53 -14.79 10.89
N ASP A 128 0.35 -15.08 9.92
CA ASP A 128 1.31 -14.10 9.40
C ASP A 128 0.60 -12.91 8.73
N ARG A 129 -0.39 -13.18 7.87
CA ARG A 129 -1.21 -12.09 7.28
C ARG A 129 -1.92 -11.26 8.35
N ALA A 130 -2.40 -11.89 9.41
CA ALA A 130 -3.04 -11.17 10.51
C ALA A 130 -2.03 -10.27 11.25
N ARG A 131 -0.79 -10.73 11.44
CA ARG A 131 0.31 -9.93 12.00
C ARG A 131 0.62 -8.74 11.10
N ASP A 132 0.81 -8.96 9.80
CA ASP A 132 1.11 -7.89 8.84
C ASP A 132 0.02 -6.80 8.84
N ARG A 133 -1.27 -7.20 8.91
CA ARG A 133 -2.40 -6.27 9.03
C ARG A 133 -2.35 -5.47 10.34
N ALA A 134 -2.00 -6.10 11.45
CA ALA A 134 -1.89 -5.45 12.75
C ALA A 134 -0.70 -4.47 12.81
N ASP A 135 0.44 -4.84 12.24
CA ASP A 135 1.63 -4.01 12.14
C ASP A 135 1.35 -2.77 11.26
N TYR A 136 0.68 -2.98 10.13
CA TYR A 136 0.22 -1.89 9.27
C TYR A 136 -0.71 -0.91 10.00
N ALA A 137 -1.73 -1.42 10.71
CA ALA A 137 -2.66 -0.59 11.47
C ALA A 137 -1.93 0.21 12.58
N THR A 138 -0.96 -0.41 13.25
CA THR A 138 -0.14 0.24 14.28
C THR A 138 0.72 1.35 13.68
N ALA A 139 1.36 1.09 12.55
CA ALA A 139 2.14 2.10 11.83
C ALA A 139 1.27 3.28 11.38
N GLN A 140 0.06 3.03 10.88
CA GLN A 140 -0.89 4.08 10.51
C GLN A 140 -1.26 4.96 11.71
N LEU A 141 -1.58 4.36 12.84
CA LEU A 141 -1.88 5.11 14.08
C LEU A 141 -0.69 5.92 14.56
N GLN A 142 0.54 5.42 14.39
CA GLN A 142 1.74 6.18 14.76
C GLN A 142 1.90 7.42 13.86
N VAL A 143 1.76 7.26 12.55
CA VAL A 143 1.80 8.39 11.61
C VAL A 143 0.74 9.44 11.97
N GLU A 144 -0.48 9.03 12.28
CA GLU A 144 -1.54 9.97 12.70
C GLU A 144 -1.21 10.72 14.00
N ARG A 145 -0.57 10.04 14.97
CA ARG A 145 -0.09 10.69 16.20
C ARG A 145 1.02 11.69 15.91
N ASP A 146 1.99 11.31 15.09
CA ASP A 146 3.12 12.18 14.73
C ASP A 146 2.63 13.43 13.99
N VAL A 147 1.73 13.26 13.01
CA VAL A 147 1.10 14.37 12.30
C VAL A 147 0.37 15.29 13.27
N ARG A 148 -0.40 14.74 14.22
CA ARG A 148 -1.10 15.53 15.24
C ARG A 148 -0.11 16.30 16.14
N SER A 149 1.00 15.67 16.52
CA SER A 149 2.07 16.32 17.30
C SER A 149 2.65 17.50 16.54
N LEU A 150 3.03 17.29 15.28
CA LEU A 150 3.58 18.33 14.41
C LEU A 150 2.61 19.51 14.23
N PHE A 151 1.30 19.24 14.12
CA PHE A 151 0.30 20.31 14.09
C PHE A 151 0.26 21.12 15.39
N GLY A 152 0.41 20.49 16.54
CA GLY A 152 0.50 21.17 17.84
C GLY A 152 1.75 22.05 17.96
N GLU A 153 2.90 21.54 17.53
CA GLU A 153 4.16 22.30 17.47
C GLU A 153 4.04 23.50 16.51
N LEU A 154 3.47 23.28 15.32
CA LEU A 154 3.23 24.35 14.35
C LEU A 154 2.31 25.44 14.90
N ALA A 155 1.25 25.07 15.62
CA ALA A 155 0.34 26.03 16.25
C ALA A 155 1.09 26.87 17.31
N THR A 156 1.95 26.25 18.10
CA THR A 156 2.79 26.93 19.10
C THR A 156 3.74 27.90 18.43
N ALA A 157 4.50 27.46 17.42
CA ALA A 157 5.43 28.30 16.68
C ALA A 157 4.74 29.50 16.01
N ARG A 158 3.55 29.30 15.44
CA ARG A 158 2.73 30.40 14.87
C ARG A 158 2.32 31.43 15.94
N GLY A 159 1.97 30.96 17.14
CA GLY A 159 1.67 31.82 18.28
C GLY A 159 2.88 32.66 18.68
N GLU A 160 4.06 32.05 18.77
CA GLU A 160 5.31 32.74 19.09
C GLU A 160 5.69 33.77 18.04
N ILE A 161 5.58 33.44 16.74
CA ILE A 161 5.83 34.37 15.63
C ILE A 161 4.90 35.57 15.74
N SER A 162 3.62 35.35 16.06
CA SER A 162 2.64 36.44 16.22
C SER A 162 3.00 37.34 17.40
N ARG A 163 3.42 36.76 18.53
CA ARG A 163 3.91 37.52 19.69
C ARG A 163 5.14 38.36 19.32
N LEU A 164 6.15 37.75 18.72
CA LEU A 164 7.38 38.45 18.30
C LEU A 164 7.08 39.54 17.27
N SER A 165 6.17 39.31 16.32
CA SER A 165 5.76 40.31 15.34
C SER A 165 5.13 41.53 16.01
N SER A 166 4.31 41.33 17.06
CA SER A 166 3.75 42.43 17.84
C SER A 166 4.81 43.23 18.59
N GLU A 167 5.81 42.56 19.15
CA GLU A 167 6.94 43.18 19.86
C GLU A 167 7.81 44.00 18.90
N VAL A 168 8.13 43.45 17.73
CA VAL A 168 8.87 44.17 16.68
C VAL A 168 8.10 45.42 16.23
N SER A 169 6.77 45.31 16.07
CA SER A 169 5.94 46.48 15.73
C SER A 169 6.02 47.56 16.82
N TYR A 170 5.92 47.18 18.10
CA TYR A 170 6.03 48.11 19.22
C TYR A 170 7.39 48.81 19.26
N LEU A 171 8.49 48.07 19.10
CA LEU A 171 9.84 48.63 19.09
C LEU A 171 10.06 49.58 17.90
N ARG A 172 9.45 49.28 16.75
CA ARG A 172 9.47 50.16 15.59
C ARG A 172 8.78 51.49 15.87
N ASP A 173 7.57 51.46 16.43
CA ASP A 173 6.83 52.67 16.81
C ASP A 173 7.61 53.52 17.84
N GLN A 174 8.27 52.87 18.79
CA GLN A 174 9.13 53.52 19.77
C GLN A 174 10.35 54.18 19.10
N THR A 175 10.97 53.51 18.14
CA THR A 175 12.10 54.04 17.36
C THR A 175 11.68 55.27 16.56
N ASP A 176 10.54 55.19 15.86
CA ASP A 176 9.99 56.30 15.07
C ASP A 176 9.62 57.50 15.94
N ARG A 177 9.18 57.26 17.18
CA ARG A 177 8.94 58.31 18.17
C ARG A 177 10.25 58.98 18.60
N LEU A 178 11.26 58.21 18.98
CA LEU A 178 12.56 58.74 19.41
C LEU A 178 13.26 59.51 18.29
N GLU A 179 13.13 59.05 17.04
CA GLU A 179 13.68 59.77 15.88
C GLU A 179 13.01 61.14 15.69
N ARG A 180 11.69 61.22 15.84
CA ARG A 180 10.97 62.51 15.82
C ARG A 180 11.40 63.43 16.96
N GLU A 181 11.56 62.90 18.18
CA GLU A 181 12.04 63.66 19.33
C GLU A 181 13.47 64.18 19.09
N ARG A 182 14.37 63.34 18.55
CA ARG A 182 15.73 63.73 18.16
C ARG A 182 15.72 64.85 17.14
N LYS A 183 14.90 64.72 16.08
CA LYS A 183 14.77 65.74 15.03
C LYS A 183 14.28 67.07 15.61
N ASN A 184 13.24 67.04 16.43
CA ASN A 184 12.72 68.23 17.09
C ASN A 184 13.77 68.91 17.97
N LEU A 185 14.56 68.14 18.72
CA LEU A 185 15.64 68.69 19.55
C LEU A 185 16.73 69.34 18.72
N MET A 186 17.15 68.70 17.62
CA MET A 186 18.11 69.26 16.67
C MET A 186 17.62 70.59 16.10
N ASP A 187 16.36 70.67 15.66
CA ASP A 187 15.76 71.90 15.13
C ASP A 187 15.77 73.05 16.18
N VAL A 188 15.49 72.74 17.45
CA VAL A 188 15.55 73.72 18.55
C VAL A 188 16.97 74.23 18.78
N LEU A 189 17.97 73.33 18.78
CA LEU A 189 19.37 73.71 18.97
C LEU A 189 19.92 74.55 17.81
N GLU A 190 19.50 74.24 16.57
CA GLU A 190 19.86 75.03 15.39
C GLU A 190 19.24 76.42 15.44
N ARG A 191 17.94 76.54 15.76
CA ARG A 191 17.25 77.83 15.90
C ARG A 191 17.81 78.67 17.05
N GLY A 192 18.24 78.04 18.14
CA GLY A 192 18.87 78.71 19.27
C GLY A 192 20.33 79.15 19.02
N GLY A 193 20.90 78.84 17.85
CA GLY A 193 22.28 79.21 17.51
C GLY A 193 23.37 78.38 18.21
N TYR A 194 23.00 77.37 18.99
CA TYR A 194 23.93 76.53 19.76
C TYR A 194 24.80 75.62 18.88
N LEU A 195 24.42 75.42 17.61
CA LEU A 195 25.11 74.55 16.66
C LEU A 195 25.84 75.31 15.54
N HIS A 196 25.88 76.64 15.55
CA HIS A 196 26.43 77.40 14.42
C HIS A 196 27.96 77.46 14.39
N ARG A 197 28.49 76.71 13.42
CA ARG A 197 29.64 77.00 12.53
C ARG A 197 30.97 77.30 13.24
N LYS A 198 31.72 76.23 13.52
CA LYS A 198 33.19 76.29 13.62
C LYS A 198 33.70 76.86 12.28
N LYS A 199 33.95 78.18 12.22
CA LYS A 199 34.54 78.84 11.06
C LYS A 199 35.89 78.16 10.82
N LYS A 200 36.00 77.39 9.74
CA LYS A 200 37.28 76.91 9.24
C LYS A 200 38.06 78.17 8.84
N ALA A 201 39.09 78.51 9.62
CA ALA A 201 39.96 79.62 9.31
C ALA A 201 40.57 79.36 7.93
N ARG A 202 40.30 80.27 7.00
CA ARG A 202 40.90 80.31 5.68
C ARG A 202 42.36 80.70 5.92
N THR A 203 43.27 79.74 5.92
CA THR A 203 44.70 80.02 5.86
C THR A 203 45.02 80.35 4.41
N ASP A 204 44.77 81.61 4.04
CA ASP A 204 45.42 82.23 2.90
C ASP A 204 46.85 82.55 3.37
N SER A 205 47.79 81.65 3.08
CA SER A 205 49.22 81.94 3.20
C SER A 205 49.75 82.19 1.79
N THR A 206 49.76 83.47 1.43
CA THR A 206 50.52 84.01 0.31
C THR A 206 51.97 84.20 0.77
N ALA A 207 52.91 83.45 0.19
CA ALA A 207 54.31 83.81 0.02
C ALA A 207 54.94 82.87 -1.00
#